data_AF-A0A1I9GDZ3-F1
#
_entry.id   AF-A0A1I9GDZ3-F1
#
_cell.length_a   1.000
_cell.length_b   1.000
_cell.length_c   1.000
_cell.angle_alpha   90.00
_cell.angle_beta   90.00
_cell.angle_gamma   90.00
#
_symmetry.space_group_name_H-M   'P 1'
#
loop_
_entity.id
_entity.type
_entity.pdbx_description
1 polymer ?
#
loop_
_entity_poly.entity_id
_entity_poly.type
_entity_poly.pdbx_seq_one_letter_code
_entity_poly.pdbx_strand_id
1 'polypeptide(L)' 'SDPCQDDSLHDCDPVAECYSEQPGYFQCRCPNGFADVSTDQRFPGRKCKKS' A
#
# COMPACT_ATOMS: atom_id res chain seq x y z
N SER A 1 -17.27 3.34 0.05
CA SER A 1 -16.46 3.00 -1.14
C SER A 1 -15.24 2.23 -0.67
N ASP A 2 -14.88 1.14 -1.36
CA ASP A 2 -13.63 0.44 -1.09
C ASP A 2 -12.50 1.17 -1.84
N PRO A 3 -11.54 1.81 -1.15
CA PRO A 3 -10.41 2.47 -1.79
C PRO A 3 -9.54 1.51 -2.61
N CYS A 4 -9.39 0.23 -2.24
CA CYS A 4 -8.50 -0.69 -2.97
C CYS A 4 -9.07 -1.15 -4.33
N GLN A 5 -10.30 -0.77 -4.69
CA GLN A 5 -10.89 -1.05 -6.00
C GLN A 5 -10.63 0.08 -7.01
N ASP A 6 -10.06 1.20 -6.57
CA ASP A 6 -9.80 2.37 -7.40
C ASP A 6 -8.44 2.96 -7.02
N ASP A 7 -7.44 2.83 -7.91
CA ASP A 7 -6.08 3.33 -7.71
C ASP A 7 -6.01 4.85 -7.50
N SER A 8 -7.08 5.60 -7.76
CA SER A 8 -7.15 7.04 -7.44
C SER A 8 -7.53 7.32 -5.98
N LEU A 9 -8.01 6.32 -5.24
CA LEU A 9 -8.47 6.44 -3.85
C LEU A 9 -7.43 5.98 -2.82
N HIS A 10 -6.29 5.44 -3.26
CA HIS A 10 -5.16 5.11 -2.40
C HIS A 10 -3.84 5.45 -3.10
N ASP A 11 -2.82 5.78 -2.32
CA ASP A 11 -1.47 6.09 -2.81
C ASP A 11 -0.48 4.92 -2.62
N CYS A 12 -0.95 3.66 -2.69
CA CYS A 12 -0.05 2.50 -2.48
C CYS A 12 1.01 2.44 -3.58
N ASP A 13 2.17 1.83 -3.30
CA ASP A 13 3.11 1.52 -4.37
C ASP A 13 2.42 0.60 -5.40
N PRO A 14 2.63 0.77 -6.71
CA PRO A 14 2.03 -0.10 -7.73
C PRO A 14 2.32 -1.60 -7.56
N VAL A 15 3.40 -1.97 -6.87
CA VAL A 15 3.70 -3.38 -6.56
C VAL A 15 3.24 -3.81 -5.17
N ALA A 16 2.71 -2.90 -4.35
CA ALA A 16 2.21 -3.21 -3.02
C ALA A 16 0.83 -3.88 -3.07
N GLU A 17 0.55 -4.68 -2.05
CA GLU A 17 -0.77 -5.24 -1.79
C GLU A 17 -1.60 -4.22 -1.01
N CYS A 18 -2.81 -3.91 -1.50
CA CYS A 18 -3.77 -3.02 -0.84
C CYS A 18 -4.80 -3.84 -0.04
N TYR A 19 -5.04 -3.45 1.21
CA TYR A 19 -6.05 -4.04 2.10
C TYR A 19 -7.02 -2.98 2.58
N SER A 20 -8.31 -3.27 2.51
CA SER A 20 -9.38 -2.38 2.95
C SER A 20 -10.28 -3.13 3.91
N GLU A 21 -10.19 -2.78 5.19
CA GLU A 21 -10.98 -3.44 6.25
C GLU A 21 -12.34 -2.74 6.43
N GLN A 22 -12.43 -1.46 6.06
CA GLN A 22 -13.62 -0.62 6.25
C GLN A 22 -13.75 0.36 5.08
N PRO A 23 -14.98 0.75 4.70
CA PRO A 23 -15.20 1.72 3.64
C PRO A 23 -14.43 3.04 3.89
N GLY A 24 -13.62 3.45 2.91
CA GLY A 24 -12.79 4.65 2.99
C GLY A 24 -11.47 4.49 3.75
N TYR A 25 -11.16 3.31 4.28
CA TYR A 25 -9.88 3.01 4.92
C TYR A 25 -9.08 2.00 4.10
N PHE A 26 -7.76 2.15 4.09
CA PHE A 26 -6.87 1.20 3.44
C PHE A 26 -5.50 1.12 4.12
N GLN A 27 -4.81 0.03 3.85
CA GLN A 27 -3.44 -0.24 4.25
C GLN A 27 -2.68 -0.81 3.06
N CYS A 28 -1.41 -0.43 2.91
CA CYS A 28 -0.54 -0.96 1.87
C CYS A 28 0.55 -1.83 2.50
N ARG A 29 0.95 -2.90 1.81
CA ARG A 29 2.05 -3.76 2.25
C ARG A 29 2.91 -4.18 1.07
N CYS A 30 4.22 -4.13 1.22
CA CYS A 30 5.11 -4.69 0.19
C CYS A 30 5.01 -6.22 0.15
N PRO A 31 4.94 -6.83 -1.05
CA PRO A 31 4.87 -8.27 -1.20
C PRO A 31 6.21 -8.92 -0.82
N ASN A 32 6.19 -10.24 -0.65
CA ASN A 32 7.40 -11.00 -0.36
C ASN A 32 8.47 -10.78 -1.44
N GLY A 33 9.72 -10.59 -1.01
CA GLY A 33 10.85 -10.26 -1.90
C GLY A 33 11.00 -8.76 -2.19
N PHE A 34 10.16 -7.90 -1.59
CA PHE A 34 10.31 -6.45 -1.60
C PHE A 34 10.50 -5.93 -0.18
N ALA A 35 11.44 -5.01 -0.01
CA ALA A 35 11.63 -4.25 1.21
C ALA A 35 10.83 -2.95 1.13
N ASP A 36 10.14 -2.63 2.22
CA ASP A 36 9.52 -1.33 2.38
C ASP A 36 10.59 -0.27 2.66
N VAL A 37 10.69 0.71 1.76
CA VAL A 37 11.62 1.84 1.85
C VAL A 37 10.87 3.17 2.00
N SER A 38 9.63 3.12 2.48
CA SER A 38 8.81 4.29 2.77
C SER A 38 9.49 5.14 3.83
N THR A 39 9.56 6.45 3.59
CA THR A 39 10.20 7.40 4.52
C THR A 39 9.40 7.61 5.79
N ASP A 40 8.07 7.49 5.70
CA ASP A 40 7.18 7.59 6.85
C ASP A 40 6.70 6.20 7.25
N GLN A 41 7.14 5.73 8.42
CA GLN A 41 6.79 4.40 8.94
C GLN A 41 5.30 4.27 9.30
N ARG A 42 4.56 5.38 9.39
CA ARG A 42 3.11 5.38 9.59
C ARG A 42 2.35 5.00 8.30
N PHE A 43 3.02 5.09 7.16
CA PHE A 43 2.46 4.77 5.85
C PHE A 43 3.37 3.75 5.16
N PRO A 44 3.33 2.48 5.60
CA PRO A 44 4.07 1.42 4.93
C PRO A 44 3.48 1.12 3.55
N GLY A 45 4.24 0.41 2.71
CA GLY A 45 3.82 -0.07 1.39
C GLY A 45 3.61 1.02 0.33
N ARG A 46 4.12 2.23 0.55
CA ARG A 46 4.08 3.37 -0.40
C ARG A 46 5.29 3.40 -1.32
N LYS A 47 6.37 2.77 -0.87
CA LYS A 47 7.58 2.56 -1.65
C LYS A 47 8.12 1.16 -1.39
N CYS A 48 8.00 0.31 -2.38
CA CYS A 48 8.50 -1.06 -2.32
C CYS A 48 9.71 -1.22 -3.25
N LYS A 49 10.83 -1.69 -2.71
CA LYS A 49 12.04 -1.95 -3.49
C LYS A 49 12.34 -3.44 -3.48
N LYS A 50 12.53 -4.02 -4.67
CA LYS A 50 12.94 -5.42 -4.79
C LYS A 50 14.24 -5.65 -4.00
N SER A 51 14.21 -6.64 -3.11
CA SER A 51 15.34 -7.03 -2.28
C SER A 51 16.44 -7.74 -3.07
#